data_AF-A0A7D7WG78-F1
#
_entry.id   AF-A0A7D7WG78-F1
#
_cell.length_a   1.000
_cell.length_b   1.000
_cell.length_c   1.000
_cell.angle_alpha   90.00
_cell.angle_beta   90.00
_cell.angle_gamma   90.00
#
_symmetry.space_group_name_H-M   'P 1'
#
loop_
_entity.id
_entity.type
_entity.pdbx_description
1 polymer ?
#
loop_
_entity_poly.entity_id
_entity_poly.type
_entity_poly.pdbx_seq_one_letter_code
_entity_poly.pdbx_strand_id
1 'polypeptide(L)'
;MNVHPGDRVAVDENAPPLTDGQEWVIPYGRPNDRMIVRTIPDDAPPLIREALARRRVQVVDGGCPCGERIEWPDAAPGRGEFVTIVANHRHDCPAGDAVFLPAMIAWVQERENR
;
A
#
# COMPACT_ATOMS: atom_id res chain seq x y z
N MET A 1 6.40 14.91 -6.26
CA MET A 1 5.09 14.56 -5.66
C MET A 1 5.30 13.24 -4.93
N ASN A 2 5.57 13.31 -3.62
CA ASN A 2 5.92 12.17 -2.79
C ASN A 2 4.64 11.65 -2.13
N VAL A 3 4.26 10.41 -2.41
CA VAL A 3 3.10 9.73 -1.82
C VAL A 3 3.64 8.85 -0.69
N HIS A 4 3.25 9.14 0.54
CA HIS A 4 3.76 8.55 1.79
C HIS A 4 3.09 7.20 2.09
N PRO A 5 3.73 6.31 2.86
CA PRO A 5 3.12 5.09 3.35
C PRO A 5 2.11 5.49 4.45
N GLY A 6 0.82 5.28 4.19
CA GLY A 6 -0.28 5.78 5.03
C GLY A 6 -1.36 6.55 4.27
N ASP A 7 -1.19 6.72 2.95
CA ASP A 7 -2.09 7.57 2.16
C ASP A 7 -3.49 6.95 1.96
N ARG A 8 -4.39 7.40 2.83
CA ARG A 8 -5.83 7.71 2.70
C ARG A 8 -6.65 6.94 1.65
N VAL A 9 -7.58 6.12 2.15
CA VAL A 9 -8.61 5.41 1.37
C VAL A 9 -9.77 6.34 1.03
N ALA A 10 -10.01 6.61 -0.27
CA ALA A 10 -11.27 7.21 -0.69
C ALA A 10 -12.34 6.12 -0.85
N VAL A 11 -13.41 6.23 -0.07
CA VAL A 11 -14.61 5.42 -0.25
C VAL A 11 -15.54 6.17 -1.20
N ASP A 12 -15.73 5.61 -2.41
CA ASP A 12 -16.72 5.99 -3.45
C ASP A 12 -16.22 6.69 -4.75
N GLU A 13 -17.19 7.11 -5.57
CA GLU A 13 -17.06 7.79 -6.86
C GLU A 13 -16.25 9.10 -6.84
N ASN A 14 -15.96 9.65 -5.67
CA ASN A 14 -15.18 10.88 -5.48
C ASN A 14 -13.68 10.60 -5.25
N ALA A 15 -13.23 9.37 -5.48
CA ALA A 15 -11.84 9.02 -5.31
C ALA A 15 -10.91 9.84 -6.24
N PRO A 16 -9.74 10.30 -5.75
CA PRO A 16 -8.85 11.12 -6.53
C PRO A 16 -8.39 10.39 -7.81
N PRO A 17 -8.05 11.11 -8.88
CA PRO A 17 -7.47 10.50 -10.06
C PRO A 17 -6.20 9.74 -9.68
N LEU A 18 -6.04 8.52 -10.20
CA LEU A 18 -4.83 7.73 -10.03
C LEU A 18 -3.65 8.46 -10.69
N THR A 19 -2.49 8.43 -10.06
CA THR A 19 -1.22 8.82 -10.68
C THR A 19 -0.54 7.61 -11.32
N ASP A 20 0.48 7.87 -12.14
CA ASP A 20 1.25 6.81 -12.79
C ASP A 20 1.80 5.81 -11.77
N GLY A 21 1.56 4.53 -12.06
CA GLY A 21 1.95 3.43 -11.19
C GLY A 21 1.06 3.24 -9.96
N GLN A 22 -0.17 3.76 -9.99
CA GLN A 22 -1.21 3.43 -9.02
C GLN A 22 -2.33 2.62 -9.66
N GLU A 23 -3.00 1.81 -8.84
CA GLU A 23 -4.19 1.06 -9.23
C GLU A 23 -5.17 0.92 -8.07
N TRP A 24 -6.45 0.80 -8.39
CA TRP A 24 -7.50 0.49 -7.43
C TRP A 24 -7.59 -1.01 -7.19
N VAL A 25 -7.70 -1.41 -5.94
CA VAL A 25 -8.02 -2.78 -5.53
C VAL A 25 -9.20 -2.77 -4.55
N ILE A 26 -10.00 -3.83 -4.60
CA ILE A 26 -11.09 -4.08 -3.66
C ILE A 26 -10.52 -4.90 -2.50
N PRO A 27 -10.57 -4.42 -1.26
CA PRO A 27 -10.00 -5.14 -0.12
C PRO A 27 -10.83 -6.37 0.28
N TYR A 28 -10.15 -7.37 0.85
CA TYR A 28 -10.82 -8.58 1.34
C TYR A 28 -11.91 -8.25 2.38
N GLY A 29 -13.11 -8.82 2.19
CA GLY A 29 -14.23 -8.64 3.12
C GLY A 29 -14.82 -7.22 3.12
N ARG A 30 -14.42 -6.35 2.20
CA ARG A 30 -14.85 -4.95 2.09
C ARG A 30 -15.24 -4.62 0.62
N PRO A 31 -16.31 -5.22 0.08
CA PRO A 31 -16.63 -5.13 -1.36
C PRO A 31 -17.03 -3.73 -1.84
N ASN A 32 -17.36 -2.82 -0.92
CA ASN A 32 -17.74 -1.44 -1.21
C ASN A 32 -16.57 -0.46 -1.06
N ASP A 33 -15.44 -0.91 -0.54
CA ASP A 33 -14.26 -0.08 -0.32
C ASP A 33 -13.29 -0.22 -1.49
N ARG A 34 -12.48 0.81 -1.71
CA ARG A 34 -11.39 0.79 -2.71
C ARG A 34 -10.11 1.30 -2.08
N MET A 35 -9.02 0.58 -2.28
CA MET A 35 -7.68 1.00 -1.83
C MET A 35 -6.79 1.27 -3.03
N ILE A 36 -5.98 2.32 -2.91
CA ILE A 36 -4.91 2.58 -3.88
C ILE A 36 -3.71 1.73 -3.47
N VAL A 37 -3.23 0.91 -4.40
CA VAL A 37 -1.93 0.25 -4.27
C VAL A 37 -1.00 0.75 -5.37
N ARG A 38 0.30 0.59 -5.15
CA ARG A 38 1.29 0.88 -6.18
C ARG A 38 1.47 -0.34 -7.07
N THR A 39 1.58 -0.10 -8.38
CA THR A 39 2.05 -1.11 -9.32
C THR A 39 3.49 -1.46 -8.98
N ILE A 40 3.92 -2.66 -9.40
CA ILE A 40 5.29 -3.12 -9.19
C ILE A 40 6.10 -2.72 -10.43
N PRO A 41 7.10 -1.82 -10.31
CA PRO A 41 7.91 -1.44 -11.47
C PRO A 41 8.77 -2.62 -11.93
N ASP A 42 8.89 -2.80 -13.24
CA ASP A 42 9.64 -3.93 -13.83
C ASP A 42 11.14 -3.88 -13.49
N ASP A 43 11.67 -2.67 -13.33
CA ASP A 43 13.07 -2.39 -13.00
C ASP A 43 13.32 -2.27 -11.48
N ALA A 44 12.30 -2.54 -10.65
CA ALA A 44 12.47 -2.48 -9.21
C ALA A 44 13.41 -3.59 -8.70
N PRO A 45 14.29 -3.28 -7.74
CA PRO A 45 15.09 -4.27 -7.03
C PRO A 45 14.22 -5.40 -6.43
N PRO A 46 14.74 -6.64 -6.31
CA PRO A 46 13.97 -7.77 -5.80
C PRO A 46 13.27 -7.52 -4.47
N LEU A 47 13.95 -6.86 -3.52
CA LEU A 47 13.39 -6.51 -2.21
C LEU A 47 12.16 -5.60 -2.32
N ILE A 48 12.23 -4.59 -3.21
CA ILE A 48 11.13 -3.65 -3.44
C ILE A 48 9.96 -4.34 -4.12
N ARG A 49 10.23 -5.20 -5.11
CA ARG A 49 9.22 -5.99 -5.80
C ARG A 49 8.47 -6.89 -4.82
N GLU A 50 9.21 -7.59 -3.95
CA GLU A 50 8.61 -8.46 -2.93
C GLU A 50 7.77 -7.65 -1.93
N ALA A 51 8.28 -6.52 -1.44
CA ALA A 51 7.57 -5.67 -0.50
C ALA A 51 6.23 -5.16 -1.08
N LEU A 52 6.25 -4.64 -2.31
CA LEU A 52 5.05 -4.16 -3.01
C LEU A 52 4.06 -5.31 -3.28
N ALA A 53 4.55 -6.47 -3.72
CA ALA A 53 3.71 -7.66 -3.92
C ALA A 53 3.01 -8.09 -2.62
N ARG A 54 3.76 -8.16 -1.50
CA ARG A 54 3.22 -8.54 -0.19
C ARG A 54 2.20 -7.53 0.34
N ARG A 55 2.42 -6.23 0.14
CA ARG A 55 1.44 -5.19 0.50
C ARG A 55 0.16 -5.33 -0.33
N ARG A 56 0.28 -5.59 -1.63
CA ARG A 56 -0.87 -5.86 -2.50
C ARG A 56 -1.65 -7.09 -2.04
N VAL A 57 -0.96 -8.21 -1.80
CA VAL A 57 -1.56 -9.44 -1.26
C VAL A 57 -2.32 -9.14 0.03
N GLN A 58 -1.71 -8.39 0.95
CA GLN A 58 -2.35 -8.09 2.23
C GLN A 58 -3.62 -7.25 2.06
N VAL A 59 -3.67 -6.33 1.10
CA VAL A 59 -4.90 -5.58 0.79
C VAL A 59 -5.97 -6.49 0.19
N VAL A 60 -5.61 -7.32 -0.79
CA VAL A 60 -6.55 -8.17 -1.53
C VAL A 60 -7.08 -9.35 -0.71
N ASP A 61 -6.24 -9.92 0.16
CA ASP A 61 -6.54 -11.14 0.95
C ASP A 61 -6.76 -10.84 2.44
N GLY A 62 -6.52 -9.61 2.88
CA GLY A 62 -6.64 -9.18 4.28
C GLY A 62 -5.53 -9.68 5.21
N GLY A 63 -4.51 -10.37 4.68
CA GLY A 63 -3.41 -10.95 5.45
C GLY A 63 -2.09 -10.97 4.68
N CYS A 64 -0.98 -10.79 5.39
CA CYS A 64 0.37 -10.86 4.83
C CYS A 64 0.98 -12.24 5.08
N PRO A 65 1.84 -12.79 4.20
CA PRO A 65 2.55 -14.04 4.47
C PRO A 65 3.45 -14.01 5.72
N CYS A 66 3.74 -12.84 6.30
CA CYS A 66 4.41 -12.75 7.60
C CYS A 66 3.49 -13.07 8.79
N GLY A 67 2.20 -13.33 8.58
CA GLY A 67 1.21 -13.65 9.62
C GLY A 67 0.40 -12.45 10.12
N GLU A 68 0.83 -11.23 9.82
CA GLU A 68 0.13 -10.00 10.20
C GLU A 68 -1.03 -9.64 9.27
N ARG A 69 -1.92 -8.77 9.74
CA ARG A 69 -3.18 -8.42 9.06
C ARG A 69 -3.39 -6.91 8.96
N ILE A 70 -4.33 -6.51 8.11
CA ILE A 70 -4.84 -5.14 8.11
C ILE A 70 -5.78 -4.96 9.29
N GLU A 71 -5.58 -3.87 10.03
CA GLU A 71 -6.54 -3.37 11.01
C GLU A 71 -7.44 -2.34 10.36
N TRP A 72 -8.74 -2.65 10.37
CA TRP A 72 -9.77 -1.76 9.86
C TRP A 72 -10.36 -0.94 10.99
N PRO A 73 -10.67 0.35 10.78
CA PRO A 73 -11.43 1.12 11.75
C PRO A 73 -12.82 0.49 11.96
N ASP A 74 -13.31 0.56 13.20
CA ASP A 74 -14.60 -0.03 13.61
C ASP A 74 -15.80 0.65 12.91
N ALA A 75 -15.68 1.95 12.61
CA ALA A 75 -16.69 2.70 11.87
C ALA A 75 -16.37 2.71 10.37
N ALA A 76 -17.38 2.42 9.55
CA ALA A 76 -17.31 2.72 8.13
C ALA A 76 -17.14 4.24 7.95
N PRO A 77 -16.25 4.69 7.05
CA PRO A 77 -16.08 6.12 6.80
C PRO A 77 -17.42 6.72 6.34
N GLY A 78 -17.67 7.98 6.68
CA GLY A 78 -18.72 8.75 6.04
C GLY A 78 -18.47 8.84 4.53
N ARG A 79 -19.52 9.11 3.75
CA ARG A 79 -19.41 9.30 2.30
C ARG A 79 -18.42 10.43 1.99
N GLY A 80 -17.42 10.17 1.15
CA GLY A 80 -16.37 11.13 0.80
C GLY A 80 -15.30 11.34 1.86
N GLU A 81 -15.28 10.55 2.94
CA GLU A 81 -14.24 10.61 3.96
C GLU A 81 -13.06 9.69 3.63
N PHE A 82 -11.88 10.12 4.07
CA PHE A 82 -10.67 9.33 3.98
C PHE A 82 -10.33 8.72 5.33
N VAL A 83 -10.15 7.40 5.37
CA VAL A 83 -9.61 6.72 6.56
C VAL A 83 -8.18 6.28 6.36
N THR A 84 -7.42 6.35 7.46
CA THR A 84 -6.09 5.76 7.55
C THR A 84 -6.26 4.32 8.00
N ILE A 85 -5.65 3.40 7.27
CA ILE A 85 -5.64 1.97 7.57
C ILE A 85 -4.25 1.60 8.05
N VAL A 86 -4.18 0.77 9.09
CA VAL A 86 -2.90 0.25 9.58
C VAL A 86 -2.68 -1.13 8.99
N ALA A 87 -1.64 -1.25 8.17
CA ALA A 87 -1.17 -2.52 7.64
C ALA A 87 -0.02 -3.03 8.52
N ASN A 88 -0.31 -3.99 9.40
CA ASN A 88 0.72 -4.53 10.28
C ASN A 88 1.65 -5.48 9.54
N HIS A 89 2.91 -5.49 9.96
CA HIS A 89 3.95 -6.38 9.47
C HIS A 89 4.93 -6.72 10.59
N ARG A 90 5.48 -7.94 10.57
CA ARG A 90 6.63 -8.27 11.43
C ARG A 90 7.80 -7.34 11.13
N HIS A 91 8.65 -7.12 12.13
CA HIS A 91 9.78 -6.20 12.04
C HIS A 91 10.74 -6.52 10.87
N ASP A 92 10.94 -7.80 10.58
CA ASP A 92 11.81 -8.32 9.52
C ASP A 92 11.07 -8.60 8.20
N CYS A 93 9.78 -8.27 8.12
CA CYS A 93 9.02 -8.48 6.90
C CYS A 93 9.47 -7.50 5.82
N PRO A 94 9.72 -7.96 4.57
CA PRO A 94 10.02 -7.06 3.45
C PRO A 94 9.01 -5.95 3.24
N ALA A 95 7.73 -6.23 3.56
CA ALA A 95 6.64 -5.27 3.43
C ALA A 95 6.54 -4.30 4.63
N GLY A 96 7.20 -4.58 5.76
CA GLY A 96 7.21 -3.69 6.92
C GLY A 96 7.98 -2.40 6.63
N ASP A 97 7.51 -1.28 7.16
CA ASP A 97 8.13 0.04 6.92
C ASP A 97 9.61 0.08 7.30
N ALA A 98 9.99 -0.64 8.35
CA ALA A 98 11.38 -0.74 8.81
C ALA A 98 12.34 -1.31 7.74
N VAL A 99 11.85 -2.17 6.85
CA VAL A 99 12.64 -2.79 5.77
C VAL A 99 12.39 -2.08 4.45
N PHE A 100 11.13 -1.79 4.14
CA PHE A 100 10.71 -1.27 2.85
C PHE A 100 11.16 0.17 2.60
N LEU A 101 10.98 1.08 3.59
CA LEU A 101 11.22 2.51 3.36
C LEU A 101 12.69 2.83 3.09
N PRO A 102 13.66 2.30 3.86
CA PRO A 102 15.06 2.53 3.56
C PRO A 102 15.45 2.02 2.17
N ALA A 103 14.96 0.84 1.77
CA ALA A 103 15.22 0.27 0.45
C ALA A 103 14.63 1.13 -0.67
N MET A 104 13.39 1.59 -0.50
CA MET A 104 12.71 2.47 -1.45
C MET A 104 13.43 3.81 -1.61
N ILE A 105 13.84 4.43 -0.50
CA ILE A 105 14.57 5.71 -0.52
C ILE A 105 15.90 5.55 -1.27
N ALA A 106 16.67 4.51 -0.96
CA ALA A 106 17.94 4.25 -1.63
C ALA A 106 17.76 4.07 -3.14
N TRP A 107 16.75 3.28 -3.54
CA TRP A 107 16.48 3.05 -4.96
C TRP A 107 16.04 4.32 -5.69
N VAL A 108 15.20 5.17 -5.10
CA VAL A 108 14.80 6.44 -5.70
C VAL A 108 16.00 7.36 -5.86
N GLN A 109 16.85 7.48 -4.83
CA GLN A 109 18.05 8.32 -4.87
C GLN A 109 19.05 7.87 -5.94
N GLU A 110 19.22 6.56 -6.14
CA GLU A 110 20.08 6.02 -7.21
C GLU A 110 19.60 6.41 -8.61
N ARG A 111 18.28 6.57 -8.81
CA ARG A 111 17.69 6.96 -10.09
C ARG A 111 17.80 8.46 -10.36
N GLU A 112 17.66 9.29 -9.33
CA GLU A 112 17.77 10.74 -9.46
C GLU A 112 19.21 11.19 -9.75
N ASN A 113 20.20 10.37 -9.41
CA ASN A 113 21.62 10.63 -9.65
C ASN A 113 22.15 10.02 -10.97
N ARG A 114 21.28 9.48 -11.83
CA ARG A 114 21.63 8.96 -13.17
C ARG A 114 21.21 9.94 -14.26
#